data_AF-L0A9S3-F1
#
_entry.id   AF-L0A9S3-F1
#
_cell.length_a   1.000
_cell.length_b   1.000
_cell.length_c   1.000
_cell.angle_alpha   90.00
_cell.angle_beta   90.00
_cell.angle_gamma   90.00
#
_symmetry.space_group_name_H-M   'P 1'
#
loop_
_entity.id
_entity.type
_entity.pdbx_description
1 polymer ?
#
loop_
_entity_poly.entity_id
_entity_poly.type
_entity_poly.pdbx_seq_one_letter_code
_entity_poly.pdbx_strand_id
1 'polypeptide(L)'
;MDYFYYLLAINLSLLTFYIGVLIIALPIPIKGLKKWGSSLIKDSILSFIIIISIYFIYNYINNLANSLGGSWGYFNLWYSNAISLSITIKAFLLEILAVSSKIPLASQIRSLVSPINDALTAEIIFLAGLWGIYFIVNSLGQTLLMFGIVLYSIPFRIARDAGAWFISFILVFSIGLQLLPVFTTNIAESAGVNLNGQAMSLGLTFVNAKATYRGNAIKNSLIYVYTYNNSYQQIALYKTDNNGEIVSPYYGDEIPLPSEVPSYIFSVIDGVAFKLYPYPFYPYNLTFNNQGFNLYTNNILYENENYTLAFEVNGNYSSYILGNKVYIYGNGGYVEIRALNGCVSNLTHINFVEYFGEWNFYNLKGYYYKFVPNNQSNSYLIFTINNCNVSQINVKYIDYANNYLGLENILTPSILEYLLLYYITVPLMYFSLLISITYGLARLLGGRRGIIPRVI
;
A
#
# COMPACT_ATOMS: atom_id res chain seq x y z
N MET A 1 -13.31 -15.00 -43.23
CA MET A 1 -12.75 -16.32 -42.87
C MET A 1 -13.63 -17.06 -41.88
N ASP A 2 -14.22 -16.39 -40.88
CA ASP A 2 -15.02 -17.06 -39.83
C ASP A 2 -16.25 -17.80 -40.34
N TYR A 3 -16.94 -17.24 -41.35
CA TYR A 3 -18.09 -17.89 -41.99
C TYR A 3 -17.72 -19.23 -42.64
N PHE A 4 -16.49 -19.34 -43.18
CA PHE A 4 -16.02 -20.57 -43.80
C PHE A 4 -15.85 -21.69 -42.78
N TYR A 5 -15.20 -21.43 -41.63
CA TYR A 5 -15.01 -22.43 -40.58
C TYR A 5 -16.34 -22.88 -39.95
N TYR A 6 -17.26 -21.93 -39.74
CA TYR A 6 -18.59 -22.24 -39.23
C TYR A 6 -19.36 -23.18 -40.17
N LEU A 7 -19.37 -22.87 -41.47
CA LEU A 7 -20.08 -23.66 -42.49
C LEU A 7 -19.41 -25.04 -42.68
N LEU A 8 -18.08 -25.09 -42.59
CA LEU A 8 -17.31 -26.33 -42.60
C LEU A 8 -17.68 -27.23 -41.41
N ALA A 9 -17.78 -26.67 -40.20
CA ALA A 9 -18.17 -27.41 -39.01
C ALA A 9 -19.58 -28.00 -39.12
N ILE A 10 -20.55 -27.23 -39.64
CA ILE A 10 -21.91 -27.71 -39.90
C ILE A 10 -21.89 -28.87 -40.90
N ASN A 11 -21.17 -28.72 -42.02
CA ASN A 11 -21.09 -29.76 -43.04
C ASN A 11 -20.44 -31.04 -42.51
N LEU A 12 -19.38 -30.92 -41.68
CA LEU A 12 -18.75 -32.05 -41.00
C LEU A 12 -19.71 -32.72 -40.00
N SER A 13 -20.49 -31.94 -39.26
CA SER A 13 -21.52 -32.45 -38.36
C SER A 13 -22.63 -33.18 -39.13
N LEU A 14 -23.09 -32.66 -40.26
CA LEU A 14 -24.08 -33.34 -41.09
C LEU A 14 -23.51 -34.62 -41.72
N LEU A 15 -22.27 -34.59 -42.18
CA LEU A 15 -21.57 -35.75 -42.70
C LEU A 15 -21.47 -36.88 -41.66
N THR A 16 -21.13 -36.54 -40.41
CA THR A 16 -21.10 -37.53 -39.32
C THR A 16 -22.46 -38.15 -39.02
N PHE A 17 -23.53 -37.35 -39.10
CA PHE A 17 -24.90 -37.84 -38.96
C PHE A 17 -25.24 -38.85 -40.06
N TYR A 18 -25.02 -38.48 -41.34
CA TYR A 18 -25.35 -39.33 -42.47
C TYR A 18 -24.55 -40.64 -42.48
N ILE A 19 -23.25 -40.59 -42.16
CA ILE A 19 -22.43 -41.79 -41.99
C ILE A 19 -23.01 -42.68 -40.87
N GLY A 20 -23.43 -42.08 -39.75
CA GLY A 20 -24.05 -42.81 -38.65
C GLY A 20 -25.35 -43.52 -39.05
N VAL A 21 -26.24 -42.83 -39.76
CA VAL A 21 -27.50 -43.38 -40.27
C VAL A 21 -27.25 -44.51 -41.28
N LEU A 22 -26.32 -44.31 -42.23
CA LEU A 22 -25.96 -45.33 -43.22
C LEU A 22 -25.42 -46.61 -42.56
N ILE A 23 -24.58 -46.47 -41.53
CA ILE A 23 -24.05 -47.61 -40.77
C ILE A 23 -25.17 -48.41 -40.09
N ILE A 24 -26.20 -47.75 -39.57
CA ILE A 24 -27.35 -48.41 -38.94
C ILE A 24 -28.25 -49.08 -39.98
N ALA A 25 -28.45 -48.43 -41.12
CA ALA A 25 -29.30 -48.90 -42.21
C ALA A 25 -28.72 -50.11 -42.96
N LEU A 26 -27.40 -50.34 -42.89
CA LEU A 26 -26.75 -51.51 -43.49
C LEU A 26 -27.39 -52.82 -43.00
N PRO A 27 -27.71 -53.77 -43.91
CA PRO A 27 -28.25 -55.08 -43.57
C PRO A 27 -27.16 -56.05 -43.05
N ILE A 28 -26.28 -55.55 -42.17
CA ILE A 28 -25.16 -56.30 -41.62
C ILE A 28 -25.38 -56.46 -40.10
N PRO A 29 -25.52 -57.69 -39.56
CA PRO A 29 -25.85 -57.91 -38.15
C PRO A 29 -24.64 -57.84 -37.20
N ILE A 30 -23.65 -56.98 -37.47
CA ILE A 30 -22.49 -56.81 -36.59
C ILE A 30 -22.81 -55.78 -35.49
N LYS A 31 -22.98 -56.25 -34.25
CA LYS A 31 -23.30 -55.39 -33.09
C LYS A 31 -22.30 -54.25 -32.89
N GLY A 32 -21.01 -54.49 -33.14
CA GLY A 32 -19.96 -53.47 -33.02
C GLY A 32 -20.14 -52.31 -34.00
N LEU A 33 -20.40 -52.62 -35.27
CA LEU A 33 -20.62 -51.65 -36.33
C LEU A 33 -21.87 -50.80 -36.07
N LYS A 34 -22.98 -51.43 -35.65
CA LYS A 34 -24.21 -50.70 -35.31
C LYS A 34 -24.05 -49.76 -34.10
N LYS A 35 -23.22 -50.13 -33.12
CA LYS A 35 -22.88 -49.25 -31.99
C LYS A 35 -22.13 -48.00 -32.46
N TRP A 36 -21.25 -48.12 -33.47
CA TRP A 36 -20.56 -46.97 -34.05
C TRP A 36 -21.54 -46.02 -34.73
N GLY A 37 -22.50 -46.53 -35.49
CA GLY A 37 -23.54 -45.72 -36.11
C GLY A 37 -24.35 -44.91 -35.09
N SER A 38 -24.81 -45.56 -34.02
CA SER A 38 -25.54 -44.86 -32.94
C SER A 38 -24.67 -43.82 -32.21
N SER A 39 -23.37 -44.10 -32.01
CA SER A 39 -22.45 -43.13 -31.42
C SER A 39 -22.26 -41.91 -32.31
N LEU A 40 -22.05 -42.10 -33.62
CA LEU A 40 -21.84 -41.01 -34.58
C LEU A 40 -23.05 -40.08 -34.68
N ILE A 41 -24.27 -40.63 -34.62
CA ILE A 41 -25.50 -39.82 -34.57
C ILE A 41 -25.53 -38.95 -33.31
N LYS A 42 -25.26 -39.53 -32.14
CA LYS A 42 -25.20 -38.78 -30.87
C LYS A 42 -24.13 -37.69 -30.91
N ASP A 43 -22.98 -37.99 -31.51
CA ASP A 43 -21.85 -37.08 -31.61
C ASP A 43 -22.15 -35.90 -32.53
N SER A 44 -22.80 -36.17 -33.68
CA SER A 44 -23.25 -35.13 -34.59
C SER A 44 -24.26 -34.19 -33.93
N ILE A 45 -25.28 -34.73 -33.26
CA ILE A 45 -26.28 -33.90 -32.56
C ILE A 45 -25.61 -33.01 -31.52
N LEU A 46 -24.66 -33.56 -30.75
CA LEU A 46 -23.94 -32.80 -29.74
C LEU A 46 -23.05 -31.72 -30.37
N SER A 47 -22.34 -32.03 -31.46
CA SER A 47 -21.57 -31.05 -32.22
C SER A 47 -22.44 -29.91 -32.73
N PHE A 48 -23.63 -30.22 -33.24
CA PHE A 48 -24.60 -29.23 -33.71
C PHE A 48 -25.08 -28.30 -32.57
N ILE A 49 -25.40 -28.87 -31.40
CA ILE A 49 -25.77 -28.11 -30.21
C ILE A 49 -24.63 -27.16 -29.80
N ILE A 50 -23.38 -27.63 -29.80
CA ILE A 50 -22.22 -26.79 -29.45
C ILE A 50 -22.02 -25.67 -30.47
N ILE A 51 -22.09 -25.96 -31.77
CA ILE A 51 -21.95 -24.96 -32.84
C ILE A 51 -22.93 -23.79 -32.62
N ILE A 52 -24.19 -24.09 -32.32
CA ILE A 52 -25.21 -23.06 -32.08
C ILE A 52 -24.95 -22.33 -30.75
N SER A 53 -24.71 -23.08 -29.68
CA SER A 53 -24.60 -22.53 -28.32
C SER A 53 -23.40 -21.61 -28.18
N ILE A 54 -22.27 -21.97 -28.78
CA ILE A 54 -21.00 -21.28 -28.53
C ILE A 54 -20.93 -19.91 -29.16
N TYR A 55 -21.67 -19.67 -30.25
CA TYR A 55 -21.82 -18.33 -30.82
C TYR A 55 -22.49 -17.38 -29.81
N PHE A 56 -23.57 -17.84 -29.15
CA PHE A 56 -24.24 -17.07 -28.12
C PHE A 56 -23.36 -16.87 -26.88
N ILE A 57 -22.69 -17.94 -26.42
CA ILE A 57 -21.79 -17.88 -25.27
C ILE A 57 -20.68 -16.86 -25.52
N TYR A 58 -20.00 -16.94 -26.68
CA TYR A 58 -18.87 -16.07 -26.99
C TYR A 58 -19.25 -14.58 -26.98
N ASN A 59 -20.41 -14.25 -27.57
CA ASN A 59 -20.91 -12.87 -27.56
C ASN A 59 -21.30 -12.37 -26.16
N TYR A 60 -21.61 -13.28 -25.23
CA TYR A 60 -21.98 -12.94 -23.86
C TYR A 60 -20.79 -12.88 -22.88
N ILE A 61 -19.60 -13.37 -23.26
CA ILE A 61 -18.41 -13.44 -22.39
C ILE A 61 -18.07 -12.10 -21.75
N ASN A 62 -18.04 -11.03 -22.53
CA ASN A 62 -17.67 -9.71 -22.02
C ASN A 62 -18.69 -9.20 -20.99
N ASN A 63 -19.97 -9.48 -21.18
CA ASN A 63 -21.00 -9.10 -20.21
C ASN A 63 -20.88 -9.90 -18.90
N LEU A 64 -20.51 -11.18 -18.99
CA LEU A 64 -20.25 -12.02 -17.83
C LEU A 64 -18.98 -11.59 -17.07
N ALA A 65 -17.91 -11.22 -17.79
CA ALA A 65 -16.72 -10.65 -17.17
C ALA A 65 -17.03 -9.33 -16.46
N ASN A 66 -17.77 -8.43 -17.12
CA ASN A 66 -18.17 -7.13 -16.56
C ASN A 66 -19.04 -7.27 -15.29
N SER A 67 -19.96 -8.25 -15.24
CA SER A 67 -20.80 -8.46 -14.06
C SER A 67 -20.03 -9.00 -12.85
N LEU A 68 -18.89 -9.65 -13.09
CA LEU A 68 -17.94 -10.10 -12.07
C LEU A 68 -16.88 -9.03 -11.73
N GLY A 69 -17.00 -7.82 -12.28
CA GLY A 69 -16.11 -6.68 -12.05
C GLY A 69 -14.85 -6.67 -12.93
N GLY A 70 -14.71 -7.62 -13.85
CA GLY A 70 -13.58 -7.69 -14.78
C GLY A 70 -13.83 -6.93 -16.08
N SER A 71 -12.79 -6.36 -16.68
CA SER A 71 -12.87 -5.82 -18.04
C SER A 71 -11.50 -5.84 -18.72
N TRP A 72 -11.47 -5.86 -20.06
CA TRP A 72 -10.21 -5.71 -20.80
C TRP A 72 -9.48 -4.39 -20.50
N GLY A 73 -10.22 -3.31 -20.28
CA GLY A 73 -9.64 -2.03 -19.86
C GLY A 73 -8.93 -2.14 -18.52
N TYR A 74 -9.55 -2.82 -17.54
CA TYR A 74 -8.97 -3.04 -16.23
C TYR A 74 -7.73 -3.96 -16.27
N PHE A 75 -7.78 -5.02 -17.07
CA PHE A 75 -6.61 -5.88 -17.33
C PHE A 75 -5.44 -5.10 -17.94
N ASN A 76 -5.71 -4.27 -18.96
CA ASN A 76 -4.66 -3.49 -19.62
C ASN A 76 -3.99 -2.50 -18.67
N LEU A 77 -4.76 -1.82 -17.82
CA LEU A 77 -4.23 -0.90 -16.80
C LEU A 77 -3.39 -1.63 -15.75
N TRP A 78 -3.90 -2.76 -15.24
CA TRP A 78 -3.15 -3.59 -14.29
C TRP A 78 -1.83 -4.08 -14.90
N TYR A 79 -1.88 -4.59 -16.14
CA TYR A 79 -0.71 -5.08 -16.85
C TYR A 79 0.30 -3.97 -17.12
N SER A 80 -0.14 -2.79 -17.60
CA SER A 80 0.76 -1.67 -17.88
C SER A 80 1.47 -1.18 -16.62
N ASN A 81 0.75 -1.15 -15.48
CA ASN A 81 1.33 -0.77 -14.20
C ASN A 81 2.33 -1.81 -13.71
N ALA A 82 1.96 -3.10 -13.78
CA ALA A 82 2.84 -4.22 -13.42
C ALA A 82 4.15 -4.17 -14.22
N ILE A 83 4.06 -4.17 -15.55
CA ILE A 83 5.24 -4.22 -16.40
C ILE A 83 6.12 -2.97 -16.27
N SER A 84 5.50 -1.78 -16.15
CA SER A 84 6.24 -0.53 -15.97
C SER A 84 7.01 -0.53 -14.66
N LEU A 85 6.37 -0.91 -13.55
CA LEU A 85 7.01 -0.96 -12.24
C LEU A 85 8.19 -1.96 -12.24
N SER A 86 7.97 -3.16 -12.76
CA SER A 86 9.00 -4.21 -12.77
C SER A 86 10.19 -3.86 -13.69
N ILE A 87 9.95 -3.18 -14.81
CA ILE A 87 11.02 -2.65 -15.67
C ILE A 87 11.77 -1.53 -14.98
N THR A 88 11.08 -0.56 -14.35
CA THR A 88 11.74 0.56 -13.66
C THR A 88 12.63 0.07 -12.52
N ILE A 89 12.13 -0.86 -11.70
CA ILE A 89 12.91 -1.44 -10.59
C ILE A 89 14.10 -2.23 -11.16
N LYS A 90 13.90 -3.02 -12.21
CA LYS A 90 15.00 -3.76 -12.84
C LYS A 90 16.06 -2.85 -13.45
N ALA A 91 15.66 -1.77 -14.11
CA ALA A 91 16.59 -0.78 -14.66
C ALA A 91 17.44 -0.14 -13.55
N PHE A 92 16.79 0.26 -12.45
CA PHE A 92 17.48 0.79 -11.28
C PHE A 92 18.47 -0.20 -10.66
N LEU A 93 18.08 -1.47 -10.51
CA LEU A 93 18.98 -2.51 -10.00
C LEU A 93 20.19 -2.75 -10.91
N LEU A 94 20.00 -2.71 -12.23
CA LEU A 94 21.09 -2.83 -13.19
C LEU A 94 22.07 -1.65 -13.08
N GLU A 95 21.57 -0.44 -12.82
CA GLU A 95 22.42 0.73 -12.54
C GLU A 95 23.24 0.55 -11.25
N ILE A 96 22.62 0.06 -10.17
CA ILE A 96 23.33 -0.27 -8.92
C ILE A 96 24.41 -1.34 -9.16
N LEU A 97 24.08 -2.39 -9.92
CA LEU A 97 25.03 -3.46 -10.25
C LEU A 97 26.19 -2.95 -11.12
N ALA A 98 25.92 -2.02 -12.04
CA ALA A 98 26.94 -1.39 -12.88
C ALA A 98 27.88 -0.51 -12.04
N VAL A 99 27.36 0.29 -11.11
CA VAL A 99 28.16 1.16 -10.22
C VAL A 99 28.95 0.34 -9.19
N SER A 100 28.32 -0.66 -8.57
CA SER A 100 28.95 -1.50 -7.54
C SER A 100 30.16 -2.29 -8.07
N SER A 101 30.21 -2.57 -9.38
CA SER A 101 31.36 -3.22 -10.03
C SER A 101 32.70 -2.48 -9.89
N LYS A 102 32.67 -1.21 -9.45
CA LYS A 102 33.85 -0.35 -9.27
C LYS A 102 34.33 -0.26 -7.81
N ILE A 103 33.67 -0.94 -6.87
CA ILE A 103 33.91 -0.83 -5.42
C ILE A 103 34.48 -2.18 -4.90
N PRO A 104 35.45 -2.18 -3.96
CA PRO A 104 36.03 -3.40 -3.40
C PRO A 104 35.05 -4.35 -2.68
N LEU A 105 33.82 -3.90 -2.41
CA LEU A 105 32.72 -4.68 -1.83
C LEU A 105 31.67 -5.16 -2.86
N ALA A 106 32.02 -5.13 -4.16
CA ALA A 106 31.12 -5.49 -5.25
C ALA A 106 30.51 -6.89 -5.12
N SER A 107 31.26 -7.85 -4.56
CA SER A 107 30.82 -9.24 -4.44
C SER A 107 29.70 -9.42 -3.42
N GLN A 108 29.77 -8.73 -2.27
CA GLN A 108 28.70 -8.78 -1.26
C GLN A 108 27.43 -8.10 -1.77
N ILE A 109 27.56 -6.98 -2.48
CA ILE A 109 26.41 -6.28 -3.08
C ILE A 109 25.75 -7.15 -4.15
N ARG A 110 26.54 -7.81 -5.00
CA ARG A 110 26.01 -8.73 -6.03
C ARG A 110 25.28 -9.93 -5.43
N SER A 111 25.79 -10.53 -4.36
CA SER A 111 25.11 -11.68 -3.74
C SER A 111 23.76 -11.32 -3.13
N LEU A 112 23.58 -10.08 -2.68
CA LEU A 112 22.31 -9.59 -2.15
C LEU A 112 21.32 -9.20 -3.26
N VAL A 113 21.82 -8.61 -4.35
CA VAL A 113 20.96 -8.10 -5.44
C VAL A 113 20.62 -9.17 -6.48
N SER A 114 21.46 -10.19 -6.67
CA SER A 114 21.25 -11.23 -7.70
C SER A 114 19.88 -11.93 -7.58
N PRO A 115 19.44 -12.39 -6.39
CA PRO A 115 18.14 -13.06 -6.28
C PRO A 115 16.96 -12.16 -6.69
N ILE A 116 17.07 -10.86 -6.42
CA ILE A 116 16.05 -9.86 -6.78
C ILE A 116 16.02 -9.66 -8.30
N ASN A 117 17.19 -9.55 -8.92
CA ASN A 117 17.29 -9.44 -10.37
C ASN A 117 16.74 -10.68 -11.09
N ASP A 118 17.00 -11.87 -10.56
CA ASP A 118 16.51 -13.12 -11.13
C ASP A 118 14.98 -13.23 -10.99
N ALA A 119 14.44 -12.87 -9.81
CA ALA A 119 13.01 -12.80 -9.56
C ALA A 119 12.29 -11.84 -10.52
N LEU A 120 12.77 -10.60 -10.65
CA LEU A 120 12.19 -9.61 -11.58
C LEU A 120 12.32 -10.05 -13.03
N THR A 121 13.38 -10.77 -13.38
CA THR A 121 13.52 -11.34 -14.72
C THR A 121 12.46 -12.40 -14.99
N ALA A 122 12.24 -13.31 -14.03
CA ALA A 122 11.18 -14.31 -14.12
C ALA A 122 9.80 -13.67 -14.22
N GLU A 123 9.54 -12.62 -13.45
CA GLU A 123 8.30 -11.84 -13.50
C GLU A 123 8.07 -11.21 -14.87
N ILE A 124 9.06 -10.51 -15.41
CA ILE A 124 8.95 -9.86 -16.73
C ILE A 124 8.69 -10.90 -17.82
N ILE A 125 9.36 -12.06 -17.76
CA ILE A 125 9.11 -13.16 -18.69
C ILE A 125 7.68 -13.69 -18.54
N PHE A 126 7.19 -13.85 -17.31
CA PHE A 126 5.83 -14.28 -17.03
C PHE A 126 4.79 -13.28 -17.56
N LEU A 127 4.97 -11.98 -17.29
CA LEU A 127 4.11 -10.90 -17.80
C LEU A 127 4.12 -10.87 -19.34
N ALA A 128 5.30 -11.00 -19.97
CA ALA A 128 5.40 -11.10 -21.42
C ALA A 128 4.63 -12.33 -21.96
N GLY A 129 4.70 -13.47 -21.27
CA GLY A 129 3.91 -14.66 -21.58
C GLY A 129 2.41 -14.42 -21.46
N LEU A 130 1.96 -13.78 -20.37
CA LEU A 130 0.56 -13.38 -20.18
C LEU A 130 0.08 -12.44 -21.29
N TRP A 131 0.92 -11.51 -21.73
CA TRP A 131 0.59 -10.62 -22.85
C TRP A 131 0.42 -11.39 -24.16
N GLY A 132 1.27 -12.38 -24.42
CA GLY A 132 1.11 -13.29 -25.56
C GLY A 132 -0.23 -14.03 -25.53
N ILE A 133 -0.64 -14.52 -24.37
CA ILE A 133 -1.93 -15.18 -24.19
C ILE A 133 -3.09 -14.20 -24.36
N TYR A 134 -2.98 -13.00 -23.78
CA TYR A 134 -3.95 -11.91 -23.98
C TYR A 134 -4.13 -11.61 -25.48
N PHE A 135 -3.04 -11.47 -26.23
CA PHE A 135 -3.10 -11.22 -27.67
C PHE A 135 -3.80 -12.36 -28.41
N ILE A 136 -3.46 -13.61 -28.09
CA ILE A 136 -4.11 -14.79 -28.68
C ILE A 136 -5.62 -14.78 -28.41
N VAL A 137 -6.03 -14.49 -27.17
CA VAL A 137 -7.43 -14.57 -26.76
C VAL A 137 -8.25 -13.39 -27.27
N ASN A 138 -7.73 -12.17 -27.16
CA ASN A 138 -8.46 -10.96 -27.51
C ASN A 138 -8.47 -10.70 -29.03
N SER A 139 -7.36 -10.98 -29.73
CA SER A 139 -7.24 -10.71 -31.17
C SER A 139 -7.51 -11.94 -32.04
N LEU A 140 -7.13 -13.15 -31.60
CA LEU A 140 -7.31 -14.40 -32.36
C LEU A 140 -8.36 -15.34 -31.75
N GLY A 141 -9.07 -14.92 -30.70
CA GLY A 141 -9.96 -15.82 -29.96
C GLY A 141 -11.09 -16.38 -30.81
N GLN A 142 -11.73 -15.54 -31.63
CA GLN A 142 -12.82 -15.96 -32.49
C GLN A 142 -12.37 -16.99 -33.55
N THR A 143 -11.20 -16.79 -34.15
CA THR A 143 -10.68 -17.71 -35.18
C THR A 143 -10.27 -19.05 -34.57
N LEU A 144 -9.60 -19.03 -33.40
CA LEU A 144 -9.22 -20.25 -32.67
C LEU A 144 -10.43 -21.03 -32.14
N LEU A 145 -11.47 -20.32 -31.68
CA LEU A 145 -12.71 -20.94 -31.26
C LEU A 145 -13.40 -21.64 -32.44
N MET A 146 -13.47 -20.98 -33.60
CA MET A 146 -14.04 -21.58 -34.82
C MET A 146 -13.23 -22.79 -35.30
N PHE A 147 -11.90 -22.70 -35.24
CA PHE A 147 -11.03 -23.85 -35.52
C PHE A 147 -11.28 -25.00 -34.54
N GLY A 148 -11.45 -24.71 -33.25
CA GLY A 148 -11.82 -25.68 -32.23
C GLY A 148 -13.15 -26.39 -32.54
N ILE A 149 -14.16 -25.65 -33.00
CA ILE A 149 -15.46 -26.21 -33.40
C ILE A 149 -15.32 -27.13 -34.62
N VAL A 150 -14.50 -26.77 -35.61
CA VAL A 150 -14.22 -27.62 -36.77
C VAL A 150 -13.59 -28.94 -36.33
N LEU A 151 -12.54 -28.89 -35.50
CA LEU A 151 -11.90 -30.09 -34.96
C LEU A 151 -12.87 -30.94 -34.13
N TYR A 152 -13.74 -30.29 -33.38
CA TYR A 152 -14.79 -30.96 -32.60
C TYR A 152 -15.78 -31.72 -33.49
N SER A 153 -16.08 -31.19 -34.67
CA SER A 153 -17.04 -31.73 -35.63
C SER A 153 -16.47 -32.86 -36.50
N ILE A 154 -15.16 -33.17 -36.40
CA ILE A 154 -14.53 -34.21 -37.22
C ILE A 154 -15.12 -35.61 -36.89
N PRO A 155 -15.45 -36.41 -37.91
CA PRO A 155 -15.92 -37.78 -37.75
C PRO A 155 -15.04 -38.68 -36.87
N PHE A 156 -15.68 -39.69 -36.28
CA PHE A 156 -15.02 -40.70 -35.44
C PHE A 156 -14.29 -40.16 -34.20
N ARG A 157 -14.55 -38.89 -33.82
CA ARG A 157 -13.95 -38.22 -32.66
C ARG A 157 -12.42 -38.12 -32.72
N ILE A 158 -11.81 -38.14 -33.91
CA ILE A 158 -10.34 -38.17 -34.06
C ILE A 158 -9.69 -36.93 -33.44
N ALA A 159 -10.29 -35.75 -33.63
CA ALA A 159 -9.78 -34.47 -33.15
C ALA A 159 -10.66 -33.82 -32.07
N ARG A 160 -11.62 -34.56 -31.52
CA ARG A 160 -12.64 -33.99 -30.63
C ARG A 160 -12.06 -33.42 -29.35
N ASP A 161 -11.08 -34.09 -28.77
CA ASP A 161 -10.40 -33.65 -27.55
C ASP A 161 -9.61 -32.35 -27.78
N ALA A 162 -8.91 -32.25 -28.91
CA ALA A 162 -8.21 -31.02 -29.30
C ALA A 162 -9.18 -29.86 -29.55
N GLY A 163 -10.29 -30.12 -30.26
CA GLY A 163 -11.34 -29.12 -30.47
C GLY A 163 -11.98 -28.62 -29.17
N ALA A 164 -12.29 -29.54 -28.26
CA ALA A 164 -12.82 -29.23 -26.94
C ALA A 164 -11.84 -28.40 -26.09
N TRP A 165 -10.54 -28.66 -26.20
CA TRP A 165 -9.51 -27.87 -25.53
C TRP A 165 -9.45 -26.44 -26.05
N PHE A 166 -9.41 -26.22 -27.37
CA PHE A 166 -9.41 -24.87 -27.95
C PHE A 166 -10.65 -24.07 -27.57
N ILE A 167 -11.82 -24.70 -27.65
CA ILE A 167 -13.08 -24.11 -27.21
C ILE A 167 -12.98 -23.66 -25.74
N SER A 168 -12.54 -24.56 -24.87
CA SER A 168 -12.48 -24.28 -23.43
C SER A 168 -11.45 -23.22 -23.10
N PHE A 169 -10.29 -23.27 -23.75
CA PHE A 169 -9.20 -22.32 -23.55
C PHE A 169 -9.67 -20.89 -23.86
N ILE A 170 -10.29 -20.68 -25.02
CA ILE A 170 -10.80 -19.36 -25.38
C ILE A 170 -11.88 -18.90 -24.39
N LEU A 171 -12.89 -19.73 -24.10
CA LEU A 171 -13.95 -19.33 -23.17
C LEU A 171 -13.43 -18.95 -21.78
N VAL A 172 -12.57 -19.80 -21.20
CA VAL A 172 -12.05 -19.62 -19.85
C VAL A 172 -11.09 -18.45 -19.78
N PHE A 173 -10.14 -18.33 -20.71
CA PHE A 173 -9.18 -17.23 -20.67
C PHE A 173 -9.77 -15.89 -21.07
N SER A 174 -10.81 -15.85 -21.92
CA SER A 174 -11.50 -14.59 -22.24
C SER A 174 -12.18 -13.99 -21.03
N ILE A 175 -12.78 -14.81 -20.14
CA ILE A 175 -13.37 -14.34 -18.87
C ILE A 175 -12.26 -14.15 -17.83
N GLY A 176 -11.40 -15.15 -17.70
CA GLY A 176 -10.40 -15.27 -16.66
C GLY A 176 -9.41 -14.12 -16.66
N LEU A 177 -8.83 -13.76 -17.81
CA LEU A 177 -7.85 -12.67 -17.88
C LEU A 177 -8.46 -11.32 -17.48
N GLN A 178 -9.70 -11.04 -17.86
CA GLN A 178 -10.40 -9.81 -17.48
C GLN A 178 -10.61 -9.72 -15.96
N LEU A 179 -10.74 -10.85 -15.27
CA LEU A 179 -10.90 -10.95 -13.82
C LEU A 179 -9.60 -11.08 -13.04
N LEU A 180 -8.47 -11.30 -13.72
CA LEU A 180 -7.17 -11.45 -13.07
C LEU A 180 -6.86 -10.28 -12.14
N PRO A 181 -7.07 -9.00 -12.52
CA PRO A 181 -6.77 -7.89 -11.63
C PRO A 181 -7.68 -7.84 -10.38
N VAL A 182 -8.95 -8.24 -10.52
CA VAL A 182 -9.89 -8.33 -9.38
C VAL A 182 -9.46 -9.45 -8.43
N PHE A 183 -8.98 -10.57 -8.97
CA PHE A 183 -8.48 -11.67 -8.17
C PHE A 183 -7.19 -11.30 -7.42
N THR A 184 -6.26 -10.62 -8.10
CA THR A 184 -4.99 -10.22 -7.49
C THR A 184 -5.18 -9.19 -6.39
N THR A 185 -6.00 -8.16 -6.60
CA THR A 185 -6.30 -7.18 -5.55
C THR A 185 -6.95 -7.87 -4.36
N ASN A 186 -8.02 -8.64 -4.57
CA ASN A 186 -8.73 -9.26 -3.44
C ASN A 186 -7.89 -10.26 -2.66
N ILE A 187 -7.04 -11.07 -3.31
CA ILE A 187 -6.26 -12.11 -2.61
C ILE A 187 -4.96 -11.56 -2.04
N ALA A 188 -4.29 -10.67 -2.76
CA ALA A 188 -3.08 -10.06 -2.25
C ALA A 188 -3.40 -9.03 -1.15
N GLU A 189 -4.53 -8.34 -1.19
CA GLU A 189 -5.01 -7.47 -0.11
C GLU A 189 -5.60 -8.30 1.06
N SER A 190 -6.31 -9.41 0.78
CA SER A 190 -6.83 -10.33 1.81
C SER A 190 -5.74 -11.10 2.56
N ALA A 191 -4.50 -11.15 2.06
CA ALA A 191 -3.35 -11.65 2.80
C ALA A 191 -2.94 -10.72 3.98
N GLY A 192 -3.70 -9.65 4.23
CA GLY A 192 -3.58 -8.85 5.45
C GLY A 192 -2.59 -7.72 5.30
N VAL A 193 -2.86 -6.81 4.36
CA VAL A 193 -2.10 -5.59 4.19
C VAL A 193 -2.95 -4.40 4.65
N ASN A 194 -3.04 -4.25 5.97
CA ASN A 194 -3.23 -2.90 6.52
C ASN A 194 -1.94 -2.14 6.22
N LEU A 195 -2.02 -1.03 5.48
CA LEU A 195 -0.90 -0.12 5.23
C LEU A 195 -0.16 0.27 6.54
N ASN A 196 -0.84 0.20 7.69
CA ASN A 196 -0.28 0.44 9.02
C ASN A 196 0.49 -0.76 9.62
N GLY A 197 0.10 -2.00 9.31
CA GLY A 197 0.86 -3.20 9.70
C GLY A 197 2.15 -3.35 8.88
N GLN A 198 2.14 -2.89 7.63
CA GLN A 198 3.33 -2.83 6.78
C GLN A 198 4.35 -1.84 7.29
N ALA A 199 3.92 -0.64 7.73
CA ALA A 199 4.80 0.31 8.40
C ALA A 199 5.48 -0.35 9.61
N MET A 200 4.73 -1.06 10.46
CA MET A 200 5.32 -1.75 11.62
C MET A 200 6.35 -2.82 11.23
N SER A 201 6.05 -3.63 10.20
CA SER A 201 7.01 -4.61 9.66
C SER A 201 8.24 -3.98 9.02
N LEU A 202 8.14 -2.71 8.64
CA LEU A 202 9.23 -1.87 8.15
C LEU A 202 9.95 -1.13 9.30
N GLY A 203 9.56 -1.29 10.56
CA GLY A 203 10.14 -0.54 11.68
C GLY A 203 9.51 0.84 11.92
N LEU A 204 8.42 1.19 11.23
CA LEU A 204 7.75 2.49 11.24
C LEU A 204 6.33 2.42 11.86
N THR A 205 5.87 3.50 12.48
CA THR A 205 4.49 3.62 12.98
C THR A 205 4.03 5.05 12.74
N PHE A 206 2.95 5.21 11.98
CA PHE A 206 2.32 6.51 11.75
C PHE A 206 1.36 6.80 12.90
N VAL A 207 1.52 7.96 13.52
CA VAL A 207 0.73 8.39 14.68
C VAL A 207 0.18 9.77 14.41
N ASN A 208 -1.14 9.93 14.57
CA ASN A 208 -1.72 11.26 14.73
C ASN A 208 -1.56 11.67 16.20
N ALA A 209 -0.81 12.75 16.44
CA ALA A 209 -0.49 13.20 17.78
C ALA A 209 -0.78 14.70 17.95
N LYS A 210 -1.32 15.06 19.10
CA LYS A 210 -1.66 16.42 19.50
C LYS A 210 -0.88 16.81 20.75
N ALA A 211 -0.18 17.94 20.73
CA ALA A 211 0.54 18.48 21.87
C ALA A 211 -0.33 19.49 22.65
N THR A 212 -0.54 19.23 23.94
CA THR A 212 -1.34 20.10 24.82
C THR A 212 -0.62 20.47 26.12
N TYR A 213 -0.98 21.61 26.69
CA TYR A 213 -0.59 22.01 28.04
C TYR A 213 -1.83 22.36 28.85
N ARG A 214 -2.04 21.69 30.00
CA ARG A 214 -3.20 21.91 30.90
C ARG A 214 -4.55 21.99 30.16
N GLY A 215 -4.72 21.21 29.08
CA GLY A 215 -5.93 21.18 28.24
C GLY A 215 -5.96 22.16 27.05
N ASN A 216 -5.03 23.11 26.99
CA ASN A 216 -4.86 24.03 25.85
C ASN A 216 -3.89 23.46 24.82
N ALA A 217 -4.01 23.86 23.57
CA ALA A 217 -3.10 23.43 22.50
C ALA A 217 -1.76 24.16 22.57
N ILE A 218 -0.65 23.43 22.36
CA ILE A 218 0.68 24.04 22.22
C ILE A 218 0.88 24.45 20.76
N LYS A 219 0.95 25.76 20.50
CA LYS A 219 1.02 26.28 19.13
C LYS A 219 2.45 26.53 18.68
N ASN A 220 2.70 26.34 17.38
CA ASN A 220 3.97 26.68 16.71
C ASN A 220 5.26 26.16 17.40
N SER A 221 5.18 25.07 18.16
CA SER A 221 6.32 24.48 18.84
C SER A 221 7.09 23.53 17.93
N LEU A 222 8.40 23.41 18.17
CA LEU A 222 9.23 22.41 17.51
C LEU A 222 9.24 21.13 18.33
N ILE A 223 8.84 20.02 17.73
CA ILE A 223 8.80 18.72 18.39
C ILE A 223 10.06 17.94 18.03
N TYR A 224 10.94 17.76 19.02
CA TYR A 224 12.13 16.94 18.89
C TYR A 224 11.84 15.52 19.34
N VAL A 225 12.15 14.56 18.49
CA VAL A 225 11.98 13.14 18.79
C VAL A 225 13.35 12.49 18.91
N TYR A 226 13.60 11.82 20.04
CA TYR A 226 14.83 11.08 20.31
C TYR A 226 14.55 9.60 20.50
N THR A 227 15.51 8.76 20.16
CA THR A 227 15.57 7.35 20.58
C THR A 227 16.77 7.16 21.50
N TYR A 228 16.69 6.15 22.35
CA TYR A 228 17.77 5.80 23.28
C TYR A 228 18.40 4.47 22.85
N ASN A 229 19.63 4.52 22.34
CA ASN A 229 20.44 3.34 22.02
C ASN A 229 21.88 3.54 22.52
N ASN A 230 22.08 3.44 23.84
CA ASN A 230 23.28 3.81 24.60
C ASN A 230 23.59 5.33 24.68
N SER A 231 23.02 6.15 23.79
CA SER A 231 22.94 7.61 23.91
C SER A 231 21.63 8.13 23.30
N TYR A 232 21.22 9.36 23.65
CA TYR A 232 20.04 10.00 23.03
C TYR A 232 20.41 10.51 21.63
N GLN A 233 19.86 9.87 20.61
CA GLN A 233 20.04 10.29 19.23
C GLN A 233 18.75 10.96 18.73
N GLN A 234 18.87 12.15 18.16
CA GLN A 234 17.74 12.83 17.54
C GLN A 234 17.39 12.13 16.22
N ILE A 235 16.15 11.66 16.11
CA ILE A 235 15.67 10.91 14.95
C ILE A 235 14.73 11.72 14.07
N ALA A 236 14.00 12.69 14.64
CA ALA A 236 13.06 13.52 13.91
C ALA A 236 12.89 14.91 14.54
N LEU A 237 12.38 15.83 13.72
CA LEU A 237 12.03 17.19 14.09
C LEU A 237 10.74 17.60 13.35
N TYR A 238 9.66 17.75 14.09
CA TYR A 238 8.33 18.13 13.60
C TYR A 238 7.89 19.51 14.12
N LYS A 239 6.74 20.00 13.66
CA LYS A 239 6.17 21.28 14.10
C LYS A 239 4.71 21.09 14.52
N THR A 240 4.25 21.82 15.53
CA THR A 240 2.82 21.91 15.84
C THR A 240 2.11 23.02 15.06
N ASP A 241 0.88 22.74 14.62
CA ASP A 241 -0.02 23.71 14.02
C ASP A 241 -0.69 24.64 15.08
N ASN A 242 -1.62 25.48 14.65
CA ASN A 242 -2.37 26.38 15.56
C ASN A 242 -3.38 25.62 16.45
N ASN A 243 -3.74 24.39 16.10
CA ASN A 243 -4.60 23.52 16.89
C ASN A 243 -3.81 22.61 17.85
N GLY A 244 -2.47 22.65 17.78
CA GLY A 244 -1.55 21.81 18.55
C GLY A 244 -1.31 20.42 17.95
N GLU A 245 -1.78 20.15 16.74
CA GLU A 245 -1.52 18.91 16.00
C GLU A 245 -0.09 18.91 15.49
N ILE A 246 0.60 17.78 15.63
CA ILE A 246 1.98 17.63 15.20
C ILE A 246 1.97 17.26 13.72
N VAL A 247 2.51 18.16 12.88
CA VAL A 247 2.48 18.03 11.43
C VAL A 247 3.85 17.59 10.91
N SER A 248 3.86 16.53 10.11
CA SER A 248 4.99 16.15 9.28
C SER A 248 5.04 17.04 8.02
N PRO A 249 6.23 17.55 7.64
CA PRO A 249 6.38 18.31 6.40
C PRO A 249 6.10 17.50 5.13
N TYR A 250 6.10 16.16 5.21
CA TYR A 250 5.89 15.27 4.06
C TYR A 250 4.56 14.51 4.13
N TYR A 251 4.10 14.16 5.32
CA TYR A 251 2.94 13.27 5.53
C TYR A 251 1.71 13.97 6.14
N GLY A 252 1.78 15.28 6.39
CA GLY A 252 0.65 16.04 6.94
C GLY A 252 0.41 15.71 8.42
N ASP A 253 -0.82 15.35 8.77
CA ASP A 253 -1.27 15.20 10.18
C ASP A 253 -0.82 13.89 10.84
N GLU A 254 -0.07 13.06 10.12
CA GLU A 254 0.51 11.81 10.62
C GLU A 254 2.03 11.93 10.70
N ILE A 255 2.59 11.62 11.88
CA ILE A 255 4.04 11.60 12.08
C ILE A 255 4.58 10.17 12.10
N PRO A 256 5.65 9.87 11.35
CA PRO A 256 6.31 8.57 11.42
C PRO A 256 7.22 8.48 12.65
N LEU A 257 7.09 7.39 13.39
CA LEU A 257 7.89 7.06 14.57
C LEU A 257 8.46 5.63 14.48
N PRO A 258 9.52 5.29 15.24
CA PRO A 258 10.03 3.92 15.31
C PRO A 258 9.00 2.99 15.95
N SER A 259 8.72 1.86 15.32
CA SER A 259 7.74 0.89 15.83
C SER A 259 8.27 0.06 17.00
N GLU A 260 9.56 -0.31 17.00
CA GLU A 260 10.12 -1.27 17.97
C GLU A 260 10.83 -0.60 19.16
N VAL A 261 11.08 0.71 19.10
CA VAL A 261 11.89 1.44 20.09
C VAL A 261 11.08 2.59 20.70
N PRO A 262 11.16 2.82 22.03
CA PRO A 262 10.54 3.98 22.66
C PRO A 262 11.04 5.29 22.06
N SER A 263 10.09 6.21 21.85
CA SER A 263 10.34 7.58 21.42
C SER A 263 10.29 8.53 22.61
N TYR A 264 11.31 9.37 22.77
CA TYR A 264 11.39 10.41 23.78
C TYR A 264 11.10 11.75 23.13
N ILE A 265 9.91 12.28 23.39
CA ILE A 265 9.38 13.44 22.69
C ILE A 265 9.51 14.68 23.57
N PHE A 266 10.07 15.75 23.01
CA PHE A 266 10.20 17.05 23.66
C PHE A 266 9.58 18.14 22.78
N SER A 267 8.77 19.01 23.38
CA SER A 267 8.33 20.25 22.74
C SER A 267 9.30 21.36 23.10
N VAL A 268 9.86 22.03 22.10
CA VAL A 268 10.79 23.14 22.26
C VAL A 268 10.14 24.43 21.79
N ILE A 269 10.06 25.40 22.71
CA ILE A 269 9.49 26.73 22.49
C ILE A 269 10.52 27.72 23.02
N ASP A 270 10.93 28.70 22.20
CA ASP A 270 11.88 29.76 22.58
C ASP A 270 13.17 29.24 23.26
N GLY A 271 13.67 28.09 22.79
CA GLY A 271 14.88 27.44 23.31
C GLY A 271 14.70 26.71 24.65
N VAL A 272 13.47 26.55 25.15
CA VAL A 272 13.15 25.74 26.34
C VAL A 272 12.54 24.43 25.90
N ALA A 273 13.11 23.31 26.38
CA ALA A 273 12.59 21.97 26.10
C ALA A 273 11.66 21.48 27.22
N PHE A 274 10.43 21.15 26.85
CA PHE A 274 9.42 20.54 27.70
C PHE A 274 9.27 19.06 27.37
N LYS A 275 9.33 18.21 28.39
CA LYS A 275 9.00 16.79 28.26
C LYS A 275 7.50 16.65 27.98
N LEU A 276 7.15 15.86 26.97
CA LEU A 276 5.77 15.51 26.66
C LEU A 276 5.46 14.10 27.18
N TYR A 277 4.34 13.95 27.89
CA TYR A 277 3.88 12.68 28.43
C TYR A 277 2.83 12.01 27.53
N PRO A 278 2.83 10.67 27.39
CA PRO A 278 3.65 9.71 28.13
C PRO A 278 5.13 9.71 27.69
N TYR A 279 6.02 9.52 28.68
CA TYR A 279 7.49 9.61 28.51
C TYR A 279 8.18 8.43 29.20
N PRO A 280 8.80 7.48 28.46
CA PRO A 280 8.83 7.37 27.01
C PRO A 280 7.47 7.08 26.37
N PHE A 281 7.32 7.51 25.11
CA PHE A 281 6.20 7.15 24.26
C PHE A 281 6.50 5.81 23.58
N TYR A 282 5.56 4.87 23.62
CA TYR A 282 5.72 3.52 23.05
C TYR A 282 4.78 3.33 21.86
N PRO A 283 5.28 3.50 20.61
CA PRO A 283 4.44 3.44 19.41
C PRO A 283 3.81 2.07 19.15
N TYR A 284 4.40 0.97 19.64
CA TYR A 284 3.87 -0.40 19.46
C TYR A 284 2.62 -0.73 20.29
N ASN A 285 2.31 0.04 21.34
CA ASN A 285 1.13 -0.20 22.20
C ASN A 285 -0.15 0.41 21.63
N LEU A 286 -0.08 1.09 20.49
CA LEU A 286 -1.20 1.79 19.90
C LEU A 286 -2.05 0.79 19.11
N THR A 287 -3.30 0.56 19.55
CA THR A 287 -4.30 -0.14 18.74
C THR A 287 -4.80 0.82 17.65
N PHE A 288 -4.56 0.47 16.38
CA PHE A 288 -4.76 1.29 15.17
C PHE A 288 -6.21 1.61 14.79
N ASN A 289 -7.04 2.01 15.76
CA ASN A 289 -8.18 2.87 15.46
C ASN A 289 -7.66 4.30 15.42
N ASN A 290 -8.10 5.14 14.47
CA ASN A 290 -7.79 6.56 14.24
C ASN A 290 -7.95 7.49 15.48
N GLN A 291 -7.42 7.12 16.63
CA GLN A 291 -7.48 7.87 17.87
C GLN A 291 -6.23 8.75 17.90
N GLY A 292 -6.45 10.05 17.74
CA GLY A 292 -5.39 11.04 17.95
C GLY A 292 -4.85 10.92 19.37
N PHE A 293 -3.53 10.78 19.51
CA PHE A 293 -2.86 10.66 20.80
C PHE A 293 -2.56 12.04 21.38
N ASN A 294 -2.99 12.29 22.61
CA ASN A 294 -2.71 13.54 23.29
C ASN A 294 -1.41 13.46 24.10
N LEU A 295 -0.39 14.18 23.65
CA LEU A 295 0.87 14.41 24.33
C LEU A 295 0.78 15.66 25.19
N TYR A 296 0.98 15.56 26.51
CA TYR A 296 0.75 16.69 27.40
C TYR A 296 1.98 17.09 28.24
N THR A 297 2.02 18.37 28.62
CA THR A 297 2.95 18.92 29.62
C THR A 297 2.20 19.79 30.63
N ASN A 298 2.59 19.73 31.89
CA ASN A 298 1.96 20.52 32.96
C ASN A 298 2.75 21.77 33.34
N ASN A 299 3.99 21.90 32.86
CA ASN A 299 4.92 22.93 33.27
C ASN A 299 4.69 24.27 32.56
N ILE A 300 3.92 24.29 31.47
CA ILE A 300 3.57 25.52 30.76
C ILE A 300 2.34 26.14 31.44
N LEU A 301 2.48 27.40 31.83
CA LEU A 301 1.44 28.21 32.45
C LEU A 301 0.69 29.04 31.42
N TYR A 302 1.38 29.52 30.40
CA TYR A 302 0.77 30.31 29.33
C TYR A 302 1.62 30.21 28.06
N GLU A 303 0.96 30.06 26.92
CA GLU A 303 1.58 30.08 25.60
C GLU A 303 0.64 30.76 24.60
N ASN A 304 1.21 31.51 23.66
CA ASN A 304 0.48 32.21 22.61
C ASN A 304 1.29 32.25 21.30
N GLU A 305 0.57 32.40 20.18
CA GLU A 305 1.07 32.48 18.80
C GLU A 305 2.14 33.56 18.59
N ASN A 306 2.21 34.56 19.48
CA ASN A 306 3.21 35.64 19.47
C ASN A 306 4.53 35.28 20.19
N TYR A 307 4.84 33.99 20.39
CA TYR A 307 6.06 33.51 21.09
C TYR A 307 6.22 34.15 22.47
N THR A 308 5.12 34.12 23.23
CA THR A 308 5.13 34.49 24.65
C THR A 308 4.87 33.23 25.44
N LEU A 309 5.85 32.82 26.24
CA LEU A 309 5.84 31.58 26.99
C LEU A 309 6.06 31.89 28.46
N ALA A 310 5.13 31.47 29.33
CA ALA A 310 5.34 31.44 30.76
C ALA A 310 5.32 29.99 31.23
N PHE A 311 6.34 29.58 31.98
CA PHE A 311 6.46 28.21 32.48
C PHE A 311 7.00 28.18 33.91
N GLU A 312 6.70 27.09 34.61
CA GLU A 312 7.19 26.81 35.96
C GLU A 312 8.24 25.70 35.96
N VAL A 313 9.15 25.77 36.92
CA VAL A 313 10.10 24.68 37.21
C VAL A 313 10.05 24.37 38.70
N ASN A 314 9.65 23.14 39.03
CA ASN A 314 9.50 22.64 40.40
C ASN A 314 8.58 23.51 41.29
N GLY A 315 7.59 24.18 40.69
CA GLY A 315 6.60 25.01 41.36
C GLY A 315 5.20 24.40 41.29
N ASN A 316 4.27 24.99 42.04
CA ASN A 316 2.83 24.72 41.91
C ASN A 316 2.10 26.05 41.68
N TYR A 317 2.14 26.50 40.42
CA TYR A 317 1.50 27.73 39.96
C TYR A 317 0.28 27.42 39.11
N SER A 318 -0.72 28.29 39.22
CA SER A 318 -1.92 28.31 38.40
C SER A 318 -2.00 29.64 37.67
N SER A 319 -2.53 29.58 36.45
CA SER A 319 -2.68 30.75 35.58
C SER A 319 -4.13 30.91 35.14
N TYR A 320 -4.55 32.16 34.96
CA TYR A 320 -5.80 32.49 34.28
C TYR A 320 -5.64 33.77 33.46
N ILE A 321 -6.49 33.91 32.44
CA ILE A 321 -6.40 34.98 31.44
C ILE A 321 -7.68 35.82 31.54
N LEU A 322 -7.53 37.15 31.64
CA LEU A 322 -8.63 38.12 31.56
C LEU A 322 -8.26 39.18 30.52
N GLY A 323 -8.85 39.07 29.32
CA GLY A 323 -8.48 39.92 28.18
C GLY A 323 -7.01 39.75 27.82
N ASN A 324 -6.25 40.85 27.81
CA ASN A 324 -4.81 40.83 27.51
C ASN A 324 -3.93 40.69 28.77
N LYS A 325 -4.51 40.44 29.95
CA LYS A 325 -3.77 40.25 31.20
C LYS A 325 -3.70 38.79 31.59
N VAL A 326 -2.49 38.33 31.91
CA VAL A 326 -2.24 36.98 32.44
C VAL A 326 -1.90 37.11 33.92
N TYR A 327 -2.58 36.32 34.73
CA TYR A 327 -2.39 36.26 36.18
C TYR A 327 -1.81 34.90 36.52
N ILE A 328 -0.68 34.89 37.22
CA ILE A 328 0.00 33.69 37.71
C ILE A 328 0.08 33.77 39.22
N TYR A 329 -0.39 32.73 39.92
CA TYR A 329 -0.36 32.66 41.37
C TYR A 329 0.04 31.25 41.82
N GLY A 330 0.84 31.16 42.87
CA GLY A 330 1.33 29.88 43.36
C GLY A 330 2.53 30.03 44.28
N ASN A 331 3.10 28.89 44.66
CA ASN A 331 4.23 28.80 45.58
C ASN A 331 5.23 27.72 45.13
N GLY A 332 6.50 27.92 45.49
CA GLY A 332 7.60 26.96 45.23
C GLY A 332 8.26 27.13 43.85
N GLY A 333 9.46 26.58 43.68
CA GLY A 333 10.16 26.59 42.38
C GLY A 333 10.50 27.99 41.86
N TYR A 334 10.45 28.18 40.54
CA TYR A 334 10.50 29.49 39.90
C TYR A 334 9.57 29.55 38.69
N VAL A 335 9.13 30.76 38.32
CA VAL A 335 8.38 31.03 37.09
C VAL A 335 9.29 31.80 36.14
N GLU A 336 9.34 31.40 34.88
CA GLU A 336 10.09 32.13 33.86
C GLU A 336 9.16 32.51 32.72
N ILE A 337 9.25 33.78 32.31
CA ILE A 337 8.48 34.36 31.22
C ILE A 337 9.46 34.73 30.11
N ARG A 338 9.28 34.14 28.93
CA ARG A 338 10.03 34.47 27.73
C ARG A 338 9.11 35.13 26.73
N ALA A 339 9.59 36.22 26.13
CA ALA A 339 8.87 36.89 25.06
C ALA A 339 9.84 37.60 24.11
N LEU A 340 9.41 37.76 22.86
CA LEU A 340 10.06 38.65 21.90
C LEU A 340 10.01 40.12 22.38
N ASN A 341 10.94 40.93 21.88
CA ASN A 341 11.05 42.33 22.29
C ASN A 341 9.74 43.10 22.02
N GLY A 342 9.18 43.72 23.06
CA GLY A 342 7.94 44.50 22.98
C GLY A 342 6.62 43.72 23.18
N CYS A 343 6.67 42.39 23.33
CA CYS A 343 5.46 41.56 23.42
C CYS A 343 4.85 41.45 24.82
N VAL A 344 5.65 41.73 25.85
CA VAL A 344 5.21 41.78 27.24
C VAL A 344 5.39 43.20 27.76
N SER A 345 4.36 43.72 28.41
CA SER A 345 4.34 45.03 29.05
C SER A 345 3.69 44.96 30.44
N ASN A 346 3.84 46.01 31.24
CA ASN A 346 3.25 46.16 32.58
C ASN A 346 3.39 44.92 33.48
N LEU A 347 4.61 44.40 33.58
CA LEU A 347 4.91 43.29 34.47
C LEU A 347 4.90 43.79 35.93
N THR A 348 4.03 43.21 36.75
CA THR A 348 3.94 43.49 38.19
C THR A 348 4.00 42.17 38.96
N HIS A 349 4.80 42.15 40.02
CA HIS A 349 5.01 40.94 40.82
C HIS A 349 5.01 41.29 42.31
N ILE A 350 4.57 40.37 43.15
CA ILE A 350 4.70 40.45 44.61
C ILE A 350 5.27 39.14 45.13
N ASN A 351 6.15 39.30 46.13
CA ASN A 351 6.86 38.20 46.77
C ASN A 351 7.78 37.42 45.83
N PHE A 352 8.27 38.05 44.76
CA PHE A 352 9.25 37.47 43.84
C PHE A 352 10.55 38.28 43.83
N VAL A 353 11.66 37.59 43.59
CA VAL A 353 12.93 38.18 43.14
C VAL A 353 13.02 37.99 41.63
N GLU A 354 13.13 39.11 40.92
CA GLU A 354 13.22 39.14 39.46
C GLU A 354 14.67 39.07 38.99
N TYR A 355 14.91 38.21 38.01
CA TYR A 355 16.14 38.15 37.22
C TYR A 355 15.79 38.36 35.75
N PHE A 356 16.59 39.16 35.07
CA PHE A 356 16.38 39.53 33.67
C PHE A 356 17.57 39.11 32.82
N GLY A 357 17.30 38.69 31.59
CA GLY A 357 18.33 38.47 30.59
C GLY A 357 17.79 38.36 29.18
N GLU A 358 18.68 38.13 28.23
CA GLU A 358 18.37 37.95 26.82
C GLU A 358 18.47 36.47 26.42
N TRP A 359 17.62 36.05 25.50
CA TRP A 359 17.70 34.74 24.86
C TRP A 359 17.76 34.88 23.35
N ASN A 360 18.42 33.90 22.71
CA ASN A 360 18.53 33.80 21.26
C ASN A 360 18.24 32.35 20.84
N PHE A 361 17.29 32.17 19.93
CA PHE A 361 16.90 30.85 19.41
C PHE A 361 16.52 30.96 17.94
N TYR A 362 17.23 30.25 17.05
CA TYR A 362 17.00 30.26 15.59
C TYR A 362 16.75 31.66 14.99
N ASN A 363 17.65 32.62 15.30
CA ASN A 363 17.59 34.04 14.88
C ASN A 363 16.45 34.88 15.48
N LEU A 364 15.63 34.33 16.37
CA LEU A 364 14.74 35.09 17.22
C LEU A 364 15.48 35.56 18.48
N LYS A 365 15.31 36.83 18.82
CA LYS A 365 15.88 37.45 20.02
C LYS A 365 14.76 37.98 20.90
N GLY A 366 14.85 37.71 22.19
CA GLY A 366 13.86 38.15 23.16
C GLY A 366 14.46 38.31 24.55
N TYR A 367 13.59 38.67 25.47
CA TYR A 367 13.91 38.81 26.88
C TYR A 367 13.28 37.66 27.67
N TYR A 368 13.99 37.23 28.71
CA TYR A 368 13.42 36.34 29.73
C TYR A 368 13.43 37.04 31.09
N TYR A 369 12.36 36.80 31.83
CA TYR A 369 12.16 37.28 33.19
C TYR A 369 11.94 36.07 34.09
N LYS A 370 12.87 35.81 35.00
CA LYS A 370 12.82 34.68 35.94
C LYS A 370 12.47 35.20 37.33
N PHE A 371 11.41 34.64 37.91
CA PHE A 371 10.84 35.02 39.19
C PHE A 371 10.98 33.88 40.20
N VAL A 372 11.76 34.12 41.25
CA VAL A 372 11.95 33.16 42.36
C VAL A 372 11.17 33.65 43.58
N PRO A 373 10.25 32.86 44.15
CA PRO A 373 9.44 33.30 45.27
C PRO A 373 10.33 33.53 46.50
N ASN A 374 10.11 34.65 47.19
CA ASN A 374 10.61 34.82 48.55
C ASN A 374 9.82 33.86 49.45
N ASN A 375 10.42 33.35 50.53
CA ASN A 375 9.88 32.31 51.44
C ASN A 375 8.52 32.61 52.13
N GLN A 376 7.74 33.58 51.65
CA GLN A 376 6.39 33.91 52.07
C GLN A 376 5.34 33.19 51.23
N SER A 377 4.27 32.74 51.88
CA SER A 377 3.14 32.07 51.23
C SER A 377 2.31 33.04 50.39
N ASN A 378 2.12 32.65 49.13
CA ASN A 378 1.34 33.27 48.05
C ASN A 378 2.10 34.35 47.27
N SER A 379 2.78 33.91 46.21
CA SER A 379 3.40 34.78 45.22
C SER A 379 2.43 35.02 44.06
N TYR A 380 2.36 36.26 43.58
CA TYR A 380 1.51 36.62 42.45
C TYR A 380 2.29 37.42 41.41
N LEU A 381 1.94 37.20 40.14
CA LEU A 381 2.54 37.87 39.00
C LEU A 381 1.46 38.20 37.97
N ILE A 382 1.53 39.39 37.40
CA ILE A 382 0.60 39.89 36.38
C ILE A 382 1.40 40.54 35.26
N PHE A 383 1.09 40.21 34.01
CA PHE A 383 1.66 40.89 32.83
C PHE A 383 0.62 41.11 31.74
N THR A 384 0.82 42.15 30.91
CA THR A 384 0.01 42.41 29.72
C THR A 384 0.70 41.94 28.44
N ILE A 385 -0.09 41.36 27.53
CA ILE A 385 0.35 40.90 26.22
C ILE A 385 0.06 41.99 25.18
N ASN A 386 1.08 42.29 24.38
CA ASN A 386 0.97 43.16 23.21
C ASN A 386 0.90 42.34 21.92
N ASN A 387 0.31 42.91 20.87
CA ASN A 387 0.34 42.30 19.54
C ASN A 387 1.73 42.50 18.91
N CYS A 388 2.42 41.40 18.66
CA CYS A 388 3.71 41.40 18.00
C CYS A 388 3.62 40.75 16.63
N ASN A 389 4.22 41.38 15.62
CA ASN A 389 4.42 40.76 14.32
C ASN A 389 5.60 39.80 14.41
N VAL A 390 5.38 38.53 14.11
CA VAL A 390 6.42 37.51 14.24
C VAL A 390 6.91 37.02 12.88
N SER A 391 8.23 36.93 12.72
CA SER A 391 8.88 36.21 11.63
C SER A 391 8.82 34.71 11.86
N GLN A 392 8.50 33.93 10.81
CA GLN A 392 8.45 32.47 10.88
C GLN A 392 9.84 31.88 11.15
N ILE A 393 9.92 30.87 12.02
CA ILE A 393 11.15 30.13 12.27
C ILE A 393 11.51 29.32 11.02
N ASN A 394 12.69 29.55 10.47
CA ASN A 394 13.21 28.78 9.35
C ASN A 394 14.08 27.62 9.87
N VAL A 395 13.49 26.43 10.00
CA VAL A 395 14.20 25.22 10.45
C VAL A 395 14.20 24.17 9.35
N LYS A 396 15.33 23.49 9.17
CA LYS A 396 15.41 22.29 8.34
C LYS A 396 14.79 21.12 9.10
N TYR A 397 13.58 20.73 8.73
CA TYR A 397 12.88 19.60 9.32
C TYR A 397 13.57 18.27 8.97
N ILE A 398 13.49 17.31 9.90
CA ILE A 398 14.05 15.97 9.76
C ILE A 398 12.89 15.01 9.97
N ASP A 399 12.47 14.32 8.91
CA ASP A 399 11.40 13.34 8.99
C ASP A 399 12.01 11.94 9.18
N TYR A 400 11.50 11.18 10.16
CA TYR A 400 12.02 9.85 10.48
C TYR A 400 11.85 8.89 9.32
N ALA A 401 10.71 8.85 8.62
CA ALA A 401 10.49 7.92 7.53
C ALA A 401 11.43 8.21 6.36
N ASN A 402 11.70 9.47 6.02
CA ASN A 402 12.65 9.79 4.96
C ASN A 402 14.11 9.46 5.31
N ASN A 403 14.50 9.65 6.57
CA ASN A 403 15.85 9.29 7.02
C ASN A 403 16.01 7.77 7.16
N TYR A 404 14.95 7.10 7.62
CA TYR A 404 14.90 5.65 7.80
C TYR A 404 14.77 4.92 6.46
N LEU A 405 14.00 5.41 5.49
CA LEU A 405 13.85 4.84 4.14
C LEU A 405 14.95 5.28 3.16
N GLY A 406 16.04 5.89 3.66
CA GLY A 406 17.26 6.08 2.89
C GLY A 406 17.78 4.75 2.33
N LEU A 407 18.60 4.83 1.27
CA LEU A 407 19.08 3.74 0.39
C LEU A 407 19.43 2.39 1.06
N GLU A 408 19.74 2.36 2.35
CA GLU A 408 20.05 1.14 3.11
C GLU A 408 18.81 0.30 3.50
N ASN A 409 17.60 0.88 3.59
CA ASN A 409 16.37 0.20 4.06
C ASN A 409 15.29 -0.03 2.98
N ILE A 410 15.50 0.47 1.75
CA ILE A 410 14.65 0.15 0.58
C ILE A 410 14.74 -1.36 0.23
N LEU A 411 15.79 -2.03 0.69
CA LEU A 411 16.07 -3.45 0.46
C LEU A 411 15.63 -4.34 1.64
N THR A 412 14.59 -3.96 2.36
CA THR A 412 14.00 -4.87 3.37
C THR A 412 13.29 -6.03 2.67
N PRO A 413 13.40 -7.28 3.19
CA PRO A 413 12.79 -8.47 2.60
C PRO A 413 11.27 -8.36 2.37
N SER A 414 10.57 -7.52 3.13
CA SER A 414 9.11 -7.36 3.10
C SER A 414 8.57 -6.73 1.81
N ILE A 415 9.30 -5.78 1.20
CA ILE A 415 8.87 -5.15 -0.06
C ILE A 415 9.05 -6.12 -1.21
N LEU A 416 10.16 -6.86 -1.21
CA LEU A 416 10.43 -7.90 -2.20
C LEU A 416 9.39 -9.03 -2.08
N GLU A 417 9.09 -9.48 -0.87
CA GLU A 417 8.09 -10.52 -0.60
C GLU A 417 6.70 -10.08 -1.07
N TYR A 418 6.32 -8.82 -0.84
CA TYR A 418 5.06 -8.26 -1.34
C TYR A 418 5.01 -8.18 -2.87
N LEU A 419 6.09 -7.74 -3.51
CA LEU A 419 6.18 -7.63 -4.98
C LEU A 419 6.12 -9.02 -5.62
N LEU A 420 6.88 -9.97 -5.07
CA LEU A 420 6.84 -11.38 -5.45
C LEU A 420 5.43 -11.96 -5.28
N LEU A 421 4.77 -11.71 -4.15
CA LEU A 421 3.44 -12.25 -3.86
C LEU A 421 2.38 -11.65 -4.80
N TYR A 422 2.35 -10.32 -4.95
CA TYR A 422 1.34 -9.59 -5.71
C TYR A 422 1.48 -9.78 -7.23
N TYR A 423 2.69 -9.75 -7.77
CA TYR A 423 2.91 -9.77 -9.22
C TYR A 423 3.37 -11.12 -9.78
N ILE A 424 3.88 -12.03 -8.95
CA ILE A 424 4.29 -13.37 -9.39
C ILE A 424 3.37 -14.43 -8.80
N THR A 425 3.33 -14.59 -7.48
CA THR A 425 2.72 -15.75 -6.85
C THR A 425 1.21 -15.80 -7.07
N VAL A 426 0.48 -14.71 -6.79
CA VAL A 426 -0.98 -14.67 -6.93
C VAL A 426 -1.42 -14.78 -8.41
N PRO A 427 -0.83 -14.03 -9.36
CA PRO A 427 -1.12 -14.21 -10.79
C PRO A 427 -0.81 -15.62 -11.31
N LEU A 428 0.27 -16.25 -10.84
CA LEU A 428 0.66 -17.60 -11.28
C LEU A 428 -0.28 -18.67 -10.68
N MET A 429 -0.70 -18.52 -9.42
CA MET A 429 -1.77 -19.32 -8.83
C MET A 429 -3.07 -19.20 -9.62
N TYR A 430 -3.46 -17.98 -9.98
CA TYR A 430 -4.64 -17.74 -10.80
C TYR A 430 -4.53 -18.36 -12.18
N PHE A 431 -3.37 -18.23 -12.83
CA PHE A 431 -3.09 -18.84 -14.12
C PHE A 431 -3.20 -20.37 -14.08
N SER A 432 -2.66 -21.00 -13.03
CA SER A 432 -2.81 -22.45 -12.78
C SER A 432 -4.28 -22.85 -12.62
N LEU A 433 -5.06 -22.03 -11.92
CA LEU A 433 -6.50 -22.23 -11.75
C LEU A 433 -7.24 -22.13 -13.10
N LEU A 434 -6.91 -21.16 -13.96
CA LEU A 434 -7.48 -21.05 -15.30
C LEU A 434 -7.15 -22.26 -16.18
N ILE A 435 -5.92 -22.77 -16.12
CA ILE A 435 -5.53 -24.00 -16.82
C ILE A 435 -6.37 -25.19 -16.32
N SER A 436 -6.52 -25.33 -15.00
CA SER A 436 -7.31 -26.41 -14.40
C SER A 436 -8.78 -26.37 -14.84
N ILE A 437 -9.41 -25.18 -14.82
CA ILE A 437 -10.78 -24.97 -15.32
C ILE A 437 -10.86 -25.29 -16.82
N THR A 438 -9.88 -24.86 -17.61
CA THR A 438 -9.81 -25.15 -19.05
C THR A 438 -9.80 -26.65 -19.31
N TYR A 439 -8.98 -27.42 -18.58
CA TYR A 439 -8.96 -28.88 -18.70
C TYR A 439 -10.26 -29.53 -18.21
N GLY A 440 -10.83 -29.04 -17.11
CA GLY A 440 -12.12 -29.52 -16.59
C GLY A 440 -13.25 -29.36 -17.61
N LEU A 441 -13.35 -28.18 -18.21
CA LEU A 441 -14.33 -27.87 -19.24
C LEU A 441 -14.07 -28.65 -20.54
N ALA A 442 -12.81 -28.75 -20.97
CA ALA A 442 -12.44 -29.53 -22.16
C ALA A 442 -12.79 -31.00 -22.00
N ARG A 443 -12.61 -31.55 -20.79
CA ARG A 443 -12.99 -32.92 -20.44
C ARG A 443 -14.50 -33.12 -20.44
N LEU A 444 -15.26 -32.15 -19.95
CA LEU A 444 -16.73 -32.17 -19.97
C LEU A 444 -17.24 -32.18 -21.42
N LEU A 445 -16.63 -31.38 -22.30
CA LEU A 445 -17.00 -31.30 -23.72
C LEU A 445 -16.49 -32.49 -24.55
N GLY A 446 -15.27 -32.99 -24.30
CA GLY A 446 -14.63 -34.07 -25.09
C GLY A 446 -15.12 -35.48 -24.73
N GLY A 447 -15.61 -35.69 -23.49
CA GLY A 447 -16.27 -36.94 -23.08
C GLY A 447 -15.35 -38.16 -22.89
N ARG A 448 -14.02 -37.98 -22.83
CA ARG A 448 -13.04 -39.04 -22.55
C ARG A 448 -12.00 -38.62 -21.51
N ARG A 449 -11.47 -39.59 -20.74
CA ARG A 449 -10.30 -39.41 -19.87
C ARG A 449 -9.10 -39.13 -20.75
N GLY A 450 -8.77 -37.85 -20.96
CA GLY A 450 -7.47 -37.46 -21.50
C GLY A 450 -6.38 -38.08 -20.64
N ILE A 451 -5.61 -38.99 -21.23
CA ILE A 451 -4.42 -39.56 -20.61
C ILE A 451 -3.44 -38.41 -20.52
N ILE A 452 -3.06 -38.04 -19.29
CA ILE A 452 -1.92 -37.17 -19.03
C ILE A 452 -0.74 -37.77 -19.81
N PRO A 453 -0.08 -37.06 -20.75
CA PRO A 453 1.28 -37.42 -21.07
C PRO A 453 2.02 -37.24 -19.74
N ARG A 454 2.32 -38.35 -19.07
CA ARG A 454 3.14 -38.34 -17.86
C ARG A 454 4.41 -37.61 -18.27
N VAL A 455 4.54 -36.37 -17.82
CA VAL A 455 5.81 -35.68 -17.77
C VAL A 455 6.62 -36.52 -16.77
N ILE A 456 7.58 -37.27 -17.31
CA ILE A 456 8.62 -37.94 -16.53
C ILE A 456 9.56 -36.86 -16.02
#